data_AF-A0A6J4HZ48-F1
#
_entry.id   AF-A0A6J4HZ48-F1
#
_cell.length_a   1.000
_cell.length_b   1.000
_cell.length_c   1.000
_cell.angle_alpha   90.00
_cell.angle_beta   90.00
_cell.angle_gamma   90.00
#
_symmetry.space_group_name_H-M   'P 1'
#
loop_
_entity.id
_entity.type
_entity.pdbx_description
1 polymer ?
#
loop_
_entity_poly.entity_id
_entity_poly.type
_entity_poly.pdbx_seq_one_letter_code
_entity_poly.pdbx_strand_id
1 'polypeptide(L)'
;METPGVQGFLQELESHCLNNAIATFLDGDGEPLVIPLTRQEKTVIYGEHWGTKELFIAKLLVSCQPSGSLILRSFTSEIDEFTQLNIKELRGYILTGNGKDLEFEKLTPREMFACHNTDAETGEPLPLEQAVRYC
;
A
#
# COMPACT_ATOMS: atom_id res chain seq x y z
N MET A 1 -14.75 5.84 17.14
CA MET A 1 -13.60 5.83 18.07
C MET A 1 -12.39 6.10 17.19
N GLU A 2 -11.82 7.30 17.28
CA GLU A 2 -10.65 7.66 16.46
C GLU A 2 -9.44 6.91 17.01
N THR A 3 -8.84 6.06 16.17
CA THR A 3 -7.63 5.33 16.48
C THR A 3 -6.44 6.09 15.91
N PRO A 4 -5.59 6.71 16.73
CA PRO A 4 -4.54 7.60 16.24
C PRO A 4 -3.62 6.94 15.22
N GLY A 5 -3.26 5.67 15.42
CA GLY A 5 -2.41 4.91 14.51
C GLY A 5 -3.07 4.63 13.16
N VAL A 6 -4.35 4.27 13.15
CA VAL A 6 -5.12 4.11 11.90
C VAL A 6 -5.19 5.45 11.16
N GLN A 7 -5.52 6.54 11.85
CA GLN A 7 -5.61 7.86 11.22
C GLN A 7 -4.25 8.29 10.65
N GLY A 8 -3.16 8.09 11.39
CA GLY A 8 -1.81 8.37 10.93
C GLY A 8 -1.44 7.55 9.69
N PHE A 9 -1.82 6.27 9.66
CA PHE A 9 -1.57 5.42 8.50
C PHE A 9 -2.40 5.84 7.27
N LEU A 10 -3.67 6.16 7.45
CA LEU A 10 -4.49 6.70 6.35
C LEU A 10 -3.91 8.01 5.81
N GLN A 11 -3.44 8.90 6.67
CA GLN A 11 -2.77 10.14 6.24
C GLN A 11 -1.49 9.85 5.45
N GLU A 12 -0.67 8.88 5.89
CA GLU A 12 0.51 8.42 5.16
C GLU A 12 0.12 7.95 3.74
N LEU A 13 -0.85 7.05 3.61
CA LEU A 13 -1.31 6.55 2.31
C LEU A 13 -1.84 7.67 1.41
N GLU A 14 -2.68 8.54 1.96
CA GLU A 14 -3.29 9.65 1.24
C GLU A 14 -2.24 10.65 0.76
N SER A 15 -1.18 10.90 1.53
CA SER A 15 -0.10 11.82 1.16
C SER A 15 0.65 11.42 -0.12
N HIS A 16 0.68 10.12 -0.44
CA HIS A 16 1.35 9.58 -1.64
C HIS A 16 0.38 9.32 -2.80
N CYS A 17 -0.92 9.56 -2.63
CA CYS A 17 -1.90 9.48 -3.72
C CYS A 17 -2.03 10.85 -4.40
N LEU A 18 -1.21 11.13 -5.42
CA LEU A 18 -1.26 12.40 -6.15
C LEU A 18 -2.54 12.54 -7.01
N ASN A 19 -2.91 11.47 -7.72
CA ASN A 19 -4.11 11.42 -8.54
C ASN A 19 -4.77 10.04 -8.41
N ASN A 20 -4.03 8.99 -8.71
CA ASN A 20 -4.45 7.60 -8.47
C ASN A 20 -3.35 6.83 -7.75
N ALA A 21 -3.75 5.84 -6.96
CA ALA A 21 -2.88 4.84 -6.39
C ALA A 21 -3.65 3.52 -6.20
N ILE A 22 -2.95 2.45 -5.90
CA ILE A 22 -3.51 1.14 -5.58
C ILE A 22 -2.90 0.69 -4.27
N ALA A 23 -3.73 0.44 -3.26
CA ALA A 23 -3.33 -0.16 -2.00
C ALA A 23 -3.67 -1.65 -2.04
N THR A 24 -2.65 -2.50 -1.94
CA THR A 24 -2.82 -3.96 -1.82
C THR A 24 -2.50 -4.34 -0.39
N PHE A 25 -3.53 -4.61 0.39
CA PHE A 25 -3.45 -5.07 1.78
C PHE A 25 -3.50 -6.59 1.83
N LEU A 26 -2.63 -7.20 2.63
CA LEU A 26 -2.64 -8.62 2.92
C LEU A 26 -2.62 -8.82 4.44
N ASP A 27 -3.66 -9.47 4.95
CA ASP A 27 -3.74 -9.89 6.34
C ASP A 27 -3.19 -11.32 6.53
N GLY A 28 -3.14 -11.79 7.78
CA GLY A 28 -2.68 -13.13 8.11
C GLY A 28 -3.55 -14.27 7.56
N ASP A 29 -4.74 -13.98 7.01
CA ASP A 29 -5.65 -14.97 6.45
C ASP A 29 -5.30 -15.31 4.97
N GLY A 30 -4.41 -14.53 4.34
CA GLY A 30 -3.81 -14.85 3.05
C GLY A 30 -4.57 -14.36 1.81
N GLU A 31 -5.73 -13.72 1.98
CA GLU A 31 -6.50 -13.16 0.87
C GLU A 31 -6.24 -11.65 0.69
N PRO A 32 -5.70 -11.20 -0.45
CA PRO A 32 -5.38 -9.80 -0.65
C PRO A 32 -6.62 -8.95 -0.87
N LEU A 33 -6.71 -7.83 -0.14
CA LEU A 33 -7.66 -6.76 -0.40
C LEU A 33 -6.99 -5.67 -1.25
N VAL A 34 -7.43 -5.52 -2.50
CA VAL A 34 -6.95 -4.50 -3.42
C VAL A 34 -7.93 -3.34 -3.47
N ILE A 35 -7.44 -2.14 -3.17
CA ILE A 35 -8.24 -0.92 -3.07
C ILE A 35 -7.66 0.14 -4.02
N PRO A 36 -8.37 0.52 -5.09
CA PRO A 36 -7.99 1.69 -5.85
C PRO A 36 -8.24 2.95 -5.01
N LEU A 37 -7.29 3.88 -5.04
CA LEU A 37 -7.36 5.17 -4.37
C LEU A 37 -7.38 6.26 -5.44
N THR A 38 -8.33 7.18 -5.35
CA THR A 38 -8.43 8.32 -6.26
C THR A 38 -8.51 9.62 -5.47
N ARG A 39 -7.63 10.57 -5.77
CA ARG A 39 -7.68 11.91 -5.18
C ARG A 39 -8.70 12.76 -5.93
N GLN A 40 -9.65 13.32 -5.18
CA GLN A 40 -10.57 14.36 -5.63
C GLN A 40 -10.32 15.60 -4.81
N GLU A 41 -9.63 16.58 -5.41
CA GLU A 41 -9.17 17.78 -4.72
C GLU A 41 -8.36 17.45 -3.45
N LYS A 42 -8.95 17.69 -2.28
CA LYS A 42 -8.30 17.51 -0.97
C LYS A 42 -8.57 16.15 -0.34
N THR A 43 -9.52 15.38 -0.86
CA THR A 43 -9.92 14.08 -0.29
C THR A 43 -9.44 12.92 -1.17
N VAL A 44 -9.26 11.76 -0.55
CA VAL A 44 -8.97 10.50 -1.26
C VAL A 44 -10.15 9.55 -1.06
N ILE A 45 -10.66 9.04 -2.17
CA ILE A 45 -11.71 8.04 -2.24
C ILE A 45 -11.08 6.66 -2.29
N TYR A 46 -11.66 5.72 -1.56
CA TYR A 46 -11.19 4.33 -1.44
C TYR A 46 -12.21 3.42 -2.11
N GLY A 47 -11.80 2.75 -3.19
CA GLY A 47 -12.67 1.87 -3.95
C GLY A 47 -13.76 2.60 -4.74
N GLU A 48 -14.54 1.80 -5.47
CA GLU A 48 -15.72 2.27 -6.23
C GLU A 48 -17.03 2.06 -5.46
N HIS A 49 -16.99 1.28 -4.37
CA HIS A 49 -18.16 0.92 -3.59
C HIS A 49 -18.25 1.71 -2.28
N TRP A 50 -19.47 2.08 -1.91
CA TRP A 50 -19.74 2.67 -0.61
C TRP A 50 -19.35 1.69 0.50
N GLY A 51 -18.66 2.16 1.54
CA GLY A 51 -18.23 1.31 2.65
C GLY A 51 -16.83 0.70 2.51
N THR A 52 -16.14 0.85 1.37
CA THR A 52 -14.80 0.26 1.18
C THR A 52 -13.78 0.82 2.16
N LYS A 53 -13.82 2.13 2.46
CA LYS A 53 -12.92 2.75 3.45
C LYS A 53 -13.16 2.18 4.85
N GLU A 54 -14.43 2.05 5.24
CA GLU A 54 -14.84 1.54 6.54
C GLU A 54 -14.46 0.05 6.70
N LEU A 55 -14.65 -0.75 5.65
CA LEU A 55 -14.21 -2.15 5.61
C LEU A 55 -12.69 -2.25 5.76
N PHE A 56 -11.94 -1.41 5.05
CA PHE A 56 -10.49 -1.38 5.14
C PHE A 56 -10.02 -1.02 6.56
N ILE A 57 -10.60 0.02 7.17
CA ILE A 57 -10.34 0.40 8.56
C ILE A 57 -10.64 -0.75 9.52
N ALA A 58 -11.77 -1.44 9.34
CA ALA A 58 -12.12 -2.59 10.18
C ALA A 58 -11.08 -3.72 10.06
N LYS A 59 -10.62 -4.02 8.84
CA LYS A 59 -9.55 -5.01 8.60
C LYS A 59 -8.22 -4.58 9.22
N LEU A 60 -7.84 -3.31 9.17
CA LEU A 60 -6.63 -2.84 9.84
C LEU A 60 -6.66 -3.11 11.35
N LEU A 61 -7.80 -2.90 12.00
CA LEU A 61 -7.94 -3.08 13.45
C LEU A 61 -8.02 -4.55 13.88
N VAL A 62 -8.69 -5.38 13.08
CA VAL A 62 -9.00 -6.77 13.45
C VAL A 62 -7.95 -7.74 12.90
N SER A 63 -7.49 -7.55 11.67
CA SER A 63 -6.72 -8.54 10.92
C SER A 63 -5.21 -8.30 10.92
N CYS A 64 -4.72 -7.21 11.51
CA CYS A 64 -3.28 -6.98 11.69
C CYS A 64 -2.73 -7.58 12.99
N GLN A 65 -3.26 -8.72 13.45
CA GLN A 65 -2.85 -9.38 14.70
C GLN A 65 -2.33 -10.80 14.39
N PRO A 66 -1.01 -11.08 14.53
CA PRO A 66 0.04 -10.18 15.02
C PRO A 66 0.52 -9.16 13.98
N SER A 67 0.29 -9.40 12.69
CA SER A 67 0.77 -8.50 11.63
C SER A 67 -0.06 -8.59 10.36
N GLY A 68 -0.08 -7.50 9.59
CA GLY A 68 -0.48 -7.44 8.19
C GLY A 68 0.59 -6.71 7.36
N SER A 69 0.41 -6.68 6.05
CA SER A 69 1.28 -5.90 5.16
C SER A 69 0.46 -5.13 4.15
N LEU A 70 1.02 -4.03 3.66
CA LEU A 70 0.41 -3.24 2.60
C LEU A 70 1.46 -2.76 1.60
N ILE A 71 1.17 -2.93 0.31
CA ILE A 71 1.92 -2.29 -0.77
C ILE A 71 1.06 -1.15 -1.33
N LEU A 72 1.62 0.06 -1.32
CA LEU A 72 1.03 1.21 -2.00
C LEU A 72 1.78 1.45 -3.31
N ARG A 73 1.06 1.32 -4.42
CA ARG A 73 1.53 1.67 -5.77
C ARG A 73 0.92 3.01 -6.17
N SER A 74 1.73 4.06 -6.23
CA SER A 74 1.31 5.37 -6.75
C SER A 74 1.90 5.64 -8.12
N PHE A 75 1.30 6.57 -8.85
CA PHE A 75 1.73 6.96 -10.19
C PHE A 75 2.18 8.43 -10.18
N THR A 76 3.41 8.67 -10.61
CA THR A 76 3.97 10.02 -10.72
C THR A 76 3.44 10.72 -11.98
N SER A 77 3.64 12.03 -12.11
CA SER A 77 3.37 12.76 -13.36
C SER A 77 4.48 12.58 -14.41
N GLU A 78 5.60 11.96 -14.05
CA GLU A 78 6.73 11.73 -14.95
C GLU A 78 6.47 10.52 -15.84
N ILE A 79 6.80 10.66 -17.12
CA ILE A 79 6.64 9.61 -18.13
C ILE A 79 7.99 8.95 -18.38
N ASP A 80 8.04 7.62 -18.29
CA ASP A 80 9.22 6.85 -18.66
C ASP A 80 9.37 6.79 -20.19
N GLU A 81 10.57 7.11 -20.68
CA GLU A 81 10.85 7.25 -22.12
C GLU A 81 10.68 5.95 -22.91
N PHE A 82 10.83 4.79 -22.27
CA PHE A 82 10.76 3.50 -22.94
C PHE A 82 9.33 2.95 -22.96
N THR A 83 8.67 2.94 -21.81
CA THR A 83 7.32 2.39 -21.67
C THR A 83 6.23 3.36 -22.11
N GLN A 84 6.53 4.67 -22.19
CA GLN A 84 5.56 5.73 -22.48
C GLN A 84 4.42 5.79 -21.45
N LEU A 85 4.67 5.28 -20.25
CA LEU A 85 3.73 5.26 -19.13
C LEU A 85 4.27 6.07 -17.96
N ASN A 86 3.39 6.46 -17.05
CA ASN A 86 3.78 7.11 -15.81
C ASN A 86 4.69 6.21 -14.97
N ILE A 87 5.80 6.78 -14.47
CA ILE A 87 6.67 6.09 -13.51
C ILE A 87 5.86 5.79 -12.25
N LYS A 88 6.00 4.55 -11.76
CA LYS A 88 5.32 4.03 -10.59
C LYS A 88 6.24 4.17 -9.39
N GLU A 89 5.68 4.49 -8.24
CA GLU A 89 6.39 4.41 -6.97
C GLU A 89 5.76 3.31 -6.11
N LEU A 90 6.60 2.43 -5.57
CA LEU A 90 6.18 1.35 -4.67
C LEU A 90 6.69 1.65 -3.26
N ARG A 91 5.77 1.60 -2.30
CA ARG A 91 6.03 1.70 -0.86
C ARG A 91 5.44 0.49 -0.18
N GLY A 92 6.21 -0.15 0.68
CA GLY A 92 5.74 -1.29 1.48
C GLY A 92 5.62 -0.88 2.94
N TYR A 93 4.63 -1.45 3.63
CA TYR A 93 4.42 -1.24 5.05
C TYR A 93 4.17 -2.57 5.75
N ILE A 94 4.82 -2.76 6.89
CA ILE A 94 4.45 -3.77 7.89
C ILE A 94 3.50 -3.11 8.88
N LEU A 95 2.41 -3.79 9.20
CA LEU A 95 1.33 -3.29 10.02
C LEU A 95 1.18 -4.19 11.24
N THR A 96 1.12 -3.62 12.43
CA THR A 96 0.98 -4.37 13.68
C THR A 96 -0.16 -3.76 14.50
N GLY A 97 -1.19 -4.57 14.75
CA GLY A 97 -2.34 -4.19 15.54
C GLY A 97 -2.32 -4.83 16.92
N ASN A 98 -2.96 -4.17 17.89
CA ASN A 98 -3.22 -4.73 19.23
C ASN A 98 -4.73 -4.77 19.56
N GLY A 99 -5.58 -4.63 18.54
CA GLY A 99 -7.04 -4.59 18.65
C GLY A 99 -7.61 -3.25 19.12
N LYS A 100 -6.75 -2.33 19.56
CA LYS A 100 -7.14 -0.97 19.94
C LYS A 100 -6.44 0.10 19.15
N ASP A 101 -5.27 -0.18 18.57
CA ASP A 101 -4.50 0.74 17.75
C ASP A 101 -3.69 -0.01 16.69
N LEU A 102 -3.09 0.75 15.77
CA LEU A 102 -2.29 0.27 14.66
C LEU A 102 -0.92 0.97 14.66
N GLU A 103 0.15 0.19 14.69
CA GLU A 103 1.50 0.65 14.38
C GLU A 103 1.84 0.27 12.95
N PHE A 104 2.63 1.11 12.27
CA PHE A 104 3.11 0.83 10.93
C PHE A 104 4.59 1.18 10.79
N GLU A 105 5.31 0.31 10.09
CA GLU A 105 6.70 0.50 9.72
C GLU A 105 6.80 0.48 8.20
N LYS A 106 7.39 1.55 7.64
CA LYS A 106 7.64 1.63 6.20
C LYS A 106 8.93 0.87 5.86
N LEU A 107 8.86 -0.02 4.87
CA LEU A 107 10.03 -0.69 4.33
C LEU A 107 10.99 0.30 3.68
N THR A 108 12.28 0.04 3.80
CA THR A 108 13.29 0.78 3.06
C THR A 108 13.19 0.49 1.56
N PRO A 109 13.70 1.37 0.67
CA PRO A 109 13.76 1.10 -0.76
C PRO A 109 14.46 -0.23 -1.11
N ARG A 110 15.47 -0.63 -0.33
CA ARG A 110 16.19 -1.89 -0.52
C ARG A 110 15.32 -3.10 -0.18
N GLU A 111 14.59 -3.04 0.93
CA GLU A 111 13.67 -4.10 1.33
C GLU A 111 12.51 -4.20 0.34
N MET A 112 11.92 -3.07 -0.06
CA MET A 112 10.86 -3.04 -1.06
C MET A 112 11.32 -3.61 -2.41
N PHE A 113 12.55 -3.27 -2.84
CA PHE A 113 13.16 -3.88 -4.03
C PHE A 113 13.27 -5.40 -3.88
N ALA A 114 13.80 -5.88 -2.75
CA ALA A 114 13.96 -7.31 -2.52
C ALA A 114 12.61 -8.04 -2.52
N CYS A 115 11.60 -7.51 -1.82
CA CYS A 115 10.26 -8.08 -1.74
C CYS A 115 9.57 -8.19 -3.11
N HIS A 116 9.78 -7.21 -4.01
CA HIS A 116 9.09 -7.16 -5.30
C HIS A 116 9.81 -7.92 -6.42
N ASN A 117 11.11 -8.22 -6.25
CA ASN A 117 11.95 -8.80 -7.31
C ASN A 117 12.62 -10.12 -6.88
N THR A 118 12.11 -10.78 -5.85
CA THR A 118 12.58 -12.10 -5.41
C THR A 118 11.39 -13.04 -5.34
N ASP A 119 11.51 -14.20 -5.99
CA ASP A 119 10.50 -15.24 -5.91
C ASP A 119 10.44 -15.79 -4.47
N ALA A 120 9.26 -15.78 -3.87
CA ALA A 120 9.10 -16.13 -2.46
C ALA A 120 9.31 -17.62 -2.16
N GLU A 121 9.12 -18.50 -3.15
CA GLU A 121 9.26 -19.95 -2.98
C GLU A 121 10.71 -20.41 -3.18
N THR A 122 11.40 -19.82 -4.17
CA THR A 122 12.71 -20.26 -4.63
C THR A 122 13.85 -19.35 -4.17
N GLY A 123 13.56 -18.08 -3.86
CA GLY A 123 14.56 -17.07 -3.55
C GLY A 123 15.30 -16.52 -4.78
N GLU A 124 14.91 -16.94 -5.99
CA GLU A 124 15.55 -16.50 -7.23
C GLU A 124 15.07 -15.11 -7.66
N PRO A 125 15.90 -14.32 -8.36
CA PRO A 125 15.48 -13.02 -8.86
C PRO A 125 14.35 -13.12 -9.89
N LEU A 126 13.33 -12.27 -9.74
CA LEU A 126 12.29 -12.08 -10.75
C LEU A 126 12.73 -11.03 -11.79
N PRO A 127 12.18 -11.08 -13.02
CA PRO A 127 12.38 -10.03 -14.01
C PRO A 127 11.96 -8.67 -13.47
N LEU A 128 12.82 -7.66 -13.64
CA LEU A 128 12.56 -6.33 -13.13
C LEU A 128 11.37 -5.68 -13.84
N GLU A 129 10.43 -5.17 -13.04
CA GLU A 129 9.37 -4.31 -13.56
C GLU A 129 9.97 -2.97 -14.05
N GLN A 130 9.66 -2.59 -15.29
CA GLN A 130 10.11 -1.34 -15.87
C GLN A 130 9.37 -0.13 -15.27
N ALA A 131 10.04 1.03 -15.27
CA ALA A 131 9.47 2.30 -14.81
C ALA A 131 8.97 2.28 -13.34
N VAL A 132 9.74 1.63 -12.45
CA VAL A 132 9.42 1.55 -11.01
C VAL A 132 10.50 2.23 -10.17
N ARG A 133 10.06 3.05 -9.21
CA ARG A 133 10.87 3.60 -8.12
C ARG A 133 10.46 2.93 -6.81
N TYR A 134 11.44 2.44 -6.06
CA TYR A 134 11.22 1.88 -4.73
C TYR A 134 11.46 2.98 -3.69
N CYS A 135 10.49 3.20 -2.80
CA CYS A 135 10.42 4.39 -1.95
C CYS A 135 10.28 4.07 -0.47
#